data_AF-A0A3A9JC85-F1
#
_entry.id   AF-A0A3A9JC85-F1
#
_cell.length_a   1.000
_cell.length_b   1.000
_cell.length_c   1.000
_cell.angle_alpha   90.00
_cell.angle_beta   90.00
_cell.angle_gamma   90.00
#
_symmetry.space_group_name_H-M   'P 1'
#
loop_
_entity.id
_entity.type
_entity.pdbx_description
1 polymer ?
#
loop_
_entity_poly.entity_id
_entity_poly.type
_entity_poly.pdbx_seq_one_letter_code
_entity_poly.pdbx_strand_id
1 'polypeptide(L)'
;MNLETELLRQAAEMAGERDDWDTAARFFRELAESQPQDPSALLQLAHALAEAGRPDAAEQPLLQALALAPADPAVLHAFGRHSLDAGRPAEALAFFRAALSQAPEDEAAAQRVERLEATLPLLTPELAGRLVRARLALARGEAEAAGDSAGLLAEQPWLASSRPAMPRVAPPPEPKPEPRPEP
;
A
#
# COMPACT_ATOMS: atom_id res chain seq x y z
N MET A 1 15.10 -20.80 -15.09
CA MET A 1 15.91 -19.60 -14.81
C MET A 1 16.12 -18.85 -16.11
N ASN A 2 15.56 -17.64 -16.23
CA ASN A 2 15.80 -16.78 -17.38
C ASN A 2 17.07 -15.96 -17.13
N LEU A 3 18.06 -16.07 -18.02
CA LEU A 3 19.32 -15.33 -17.94
C LEU A 3 19.08 -13.81 -17.97
N GLU A 4 18.05 -13.38 -18.70
CA GLU A 4 17.65 -11.97 -18.84
C GLU A 4 17.18 -11.35 -17.51
N THR A 5 16.36 -12.06 -16.74
CA THR A 5 15.89 -11.57 -15.43
C THR A 5 17.00 -11.49 -14.39
N GLU A 6 18.00 -12.36 -14.48
CA GLU A 6 19.17 -12.32 -13.61
C GLU A 6 20.05 -11.10 -13.91
N LEU A 7 20.25 -10.80 -15.20
CA LEU A 7 20.99 -9.62 -15.64
C LEU A 7 20.29 -8.32 -15.22
N LEU A 8 18.95 -8.26 -15.34
CA LEU A 8 18.16 -7.12 -14.87
C LEU A 8 18.32 -6.91 -13.37
N ARG A 9 18.29 -7.98 -12.57
CA ARG A 9 18.52 -7.90 -11.12
C ARG A 9 19.91 -7.36 -10.80
N GLN A 10 20.96 -7.96 -11.38
CA GLN A 10 22.34 -7.53 -11.13
C GLN A 10 22.58 -6.08 -11.57
N ALA A 11 22.01 -5.66 -12.71
CA ALA A 11 22.10 -4.28 -13.17
C ALA A 11 21.39 -3.31 -12.23
N ALA A 12 20.25 -3.70 -11.68
CA ALA A 12 19.52 -2.90 -10.70
C ALA A 12 20.29 -2.76 -9.37
N GLU A 13 20.84 -3.87 -8.87
CA GLU A 13 21.65 -3.90 -7.64
C GLU A 13 22.91 -3.03 -7.79
N MET A 14 23.66 -3.18 -8.88
CA MET A 14 24.83 -2.34 -9.16
C MET A 14 24.49 -0.85 -9.28
N ALA A 15 23.29 -0.50 -9.77
CA ALA A 15 22.83 0.88 -9.81
C ALA A 15 22.51 1.39 -8.40
N GLY A 16 21.86 0.57 -7.57
CA GLY A 16 21.60 0.88 -6.16
C GLY A 16 22.88 1.06 -5.34
N GLU A 17 23.92 0.23 -5.56
CA GLU A 17 25.24 0.38 -4.94
C GLU A 17 25.94 1.71 -5.29
N ARG A 18 25.53 2.35 -6.39
CA ARG A 18 26.06 3.64 -6.85
C ARG A 18 25.16 4.81 -6.46
N ASP A 19 24.14 4.56 -5.64
CA ASP A 19 23.07 5.51 -5.31
C ASP A 19 22.30 6.03 -6.55
N ASP A 20 22.41 5.34 -7.69
CA ASP A 20 21.63 5.64 -8.91
C ASP A 20 20.28 4.93 -8.84
N TRP A 21 19.46 5.38 -7.89
CA TRP A 21 18.16 4.81 -7.58
C TRP A 21 17.14 4.96 -8.72
N ASP A 22 17.31 5.97 -9.58
CA ASP A 22 16.51 6.13 -10.79
C ASP A 22 16.77 5.01 -11.80
N THR A 23 18.05 4.69 -12.05
CA THR A 23 18.42 3.56 -12.91
C THR A 23 18.02 2.24 -12.28
N ALA A 24 18.22 2.07 -10.97
CA ALA A 24 17.79 0.86 -10.24
C ALA A 24 16.27 0.65 -10.37
N ALA A 25 15.47 1.69 -10.16
CA ALA A 25 14.01 1.63 -10.29
C ALA A 25 13.57 1.28 -11.72
N ARG A 26 14.30 1.72 -12.75
CA ARG A 26 14.01 1.33 -14.14
C ARG A 26 14.23 -0.18 -14.34
N PHE A 27 15.38 -0.71 -13.93
CA PHE A 27 15.68 -2.14 -14.10
C PHE A 27 14.75 -3.03 -13.26
N PHE A 28 14.44 -2.63 -12.02
CA PHE A 28 13.46 -3.36 -11.21
C PHE A 28 12.04 -3.30 -11.80
N ARG A 29 11.68 -2.23 -12.52
CA ARG A 29 10.40 -2.17 -13.25
C ARG A 29 10.37 -3.18 -14.39
N GLU A 30 11.40 -3.21 -15.22
CA GLU A 30 11.54 -4.21 -16.29
C GLU A 30 11.52 -5.63 -15.71
N LEU A 31 12.16 -5.84 -14.55
CA LEU A 31 12.13 -7.11 -13.84
C LEU A 31 10.72 -7.47 -13.36
N ALA A 32 9.99 -6.54 -12.75
CA ALA A 32 8.62 -6.75 -12.29
C ALA A 32 7.64 -6.98 -13.46
N GLU A 33 7.85 -6.34 -14.61
CA GLU A 33 7.07 -6.57 -15.83
C GLU A 33 7.33 -7.96 -16.42
N SER A 34 8.57 -8.44 -16.35
CA SER A 34 8.93 -9.81 -16.79
C SER A 34 8.45 -10.89 -15.82
N GLN A 35 8.27 -10.55 -14.54
CA GLN A 35 7.86 -11.45 -13.46
C GLN A 35 6.72 -10.84 -12.64
N PRO A 36 5.53 -10.67 -13.24
CA PRO A 36 4.40 -9.97 -12.60
C PRO A 36 3.80 -10.71 -11.40
N GLN A 37 4.24 -11.94 -11.14
CA GLN A 37 3.83 -12.77 -9.99
C GLN A 37 4.94 -12.91 -8.94
N ASP A 38 6.08 -12.23 -9.11
CA ASP A 38 7.16 -12.22 -8.12
C ASP A 38 7.02 -10.99 -7.20
N PRO A 39 6.53 -11.17 -5.95
CA PRO A 39 6.44 -10.06 -5.00
C PRO A 39 7.82 -9.47 -4.67
N SER A 40 8.91 -10.24 -4.79
CA SER A 40 10.26 -9.74 -4.51
C SER A 40 10.67 -8.64 -5.48
N ALA A 41 10.44 -8.84 -6.79
CA ALA A 41 10.73 -7.83 -7.81
C ALA A 41 9.94 -6.52 -7.57
N LEU A 42 8.68 -6.64 -7.15
CA LEU A 42 7.84 -5.48 -6.81
C LEU A 42 8.31 -4.76 -5.54
N LEU A 43 8.80 -5.49 -4.53
CA LEU A 43 9.40 -4.90 -3.34
C LEU A 43 10.69 -4.15 -3.66
N GLN A 44 11.55 -4.71 -4.50
CA GLN A 44 12.78 -4.04 -4.92
C GLN A 44 12.49 -2.79 -5.74
N LEU A 45 11.48 -2.83 -6.62
CA LEU A 45 10.99 -1.64 -7.32
C LEU A 45 10.49 -0.57 -6.33
N ALA A 46 9.66 -0.94 -5.37
CA ALA A 46 9.16 -0.01 -4.36
C ALA A 46 10.29 0.61 -3.54
N HIS A 47 11.29 -0.19 -3.15
CA HIS A 47 12.44 0.30 -2.41
C HIS A 47 13.26 1.29 -3.24
N ALA A 48 13.60 0.95 -4.48
CA ALA A 48 14.35 1.85 -5.36
C ALA A 48 13.59 3.15 -5.65
N LEU A 49 12.25 3.11 -5.76
CA LEU A 49 11.43 4.32 -5.91
C LEU A 49 11.44 5.20 -4.66
N ALA A 50 11.44 4.61 -3.46
CA ALA A 50 11.55 5.36 -2.22
C ALA A 50 12.92 6.05 -2.10
N GLU A 51 14.01 5.33 -2.36
CA GLU A 51 15.37 5.89 -2.33
C GLU A 51 15.60 6.94 -3.44
N ALA A 52 14.93 6.80 -4.58
CA ALA A 52 14.91 7.82 -5.65
C ALA A 52 14.08 9.07 -5.29
N GLY A 53 13.60 9.20 -4.04
CA GLY A 53 12.80 10.35 -3.61
C GLY A 53 11.39 10.39 -4.20
N ARG A 54 10.88 9.26 -4.70
CA ARG A 54 9.51 9.09 -5.22
C ARG A 54 8.69 8.12 -4.36
N PRO A 55 8.50 8.39 -3.06
CA PRO A 55 7.77 7.50 -2.16
C PRO A 55 6.32 7.26 -2.61
N ASP A 56 5.66 8.26 -3.22
CA ASP A 56 4.30 8.11 -3.74
C ASP A 56 4.20 7.07 -4.86
N ALA A 57 5.24 6.96 -5.70
CA ALA A 57 5.28 5.97 -6.77
C ALA A 57 5.51 4.54 -6.26
N ALA A 58 6.07 4.38 -5.05
CA ALA A 58 6.32 3.09 -4.43
C ALA A 58 5.05 2.40 -3.92
N GLU A 59 3.96 3.15 -3.71
CA GLU A 59 2.72 2.62 -3.15
C GLU A 59 2.05 1.59 -4.07
N GLN A 60 2.06 1.82 -5.39
CA GLN A 60 1.44 0.91 -6.36
C GLN A 60 2.15 -0.46 -6.44
N PRO A 61 3.48 -0.55 -6.61
CA PRO A 61 4.19 -1.82 -6.53
C PRO A 61 4.01 -2.54 -5.18
N LEU A 62 3.96 -1.80 -4.07
CA LEU A 62 3.70 -2.40 -2.75
C LEU A 62 2.30 -3.00 -2.65
N LEU A 63 1.28 -2.34 -3.18
CA LEU A 63 -0.08 -2.89 -3.21
C LEU A 63 -0.17 -4.15 -4.08
N GLN A 64 0.54 -4.19 -5.20
CA GLN A 64 0.64 -5.37 -6.04
C GLN A 64 1.36 -6.52 -5.32
N ALA A 65 2.49 -6.23 -4.66
CA ALA A 65 3.20 -7.23 -3.86
C ALA A 65 2.32 -7.78 -2.73
N LEU A 66 1.55 -6.92 -2.08
CA LEU A 66 0.60 -7.29 -1.03
C LEU A 66 -0.58 -8.12 -1.57
N ALA A 67 -1.02 -7.89 -2.80
CA ALA A 67 -2.04 -8.71 -3.45
C ALA A 67 -1.53 -10.13 -3.71
N LEU A 68 -0.28 -10.26 -4.18
CA LEU A 68 0.35 -11.54 -4.48
C LEU A 68 0.71 -12.34 -3.22
N ALA A 69 1.21 -11.64 -2.19
CA ALA A 69 1.71 -12.27 -0.97
C ALA A 69 1.22 -11.50 0.28
N PRO A 70 -0.08 -11.62 0.62
CA PRO A 70 -0.72 -10.83 1.68
C PRO A 70 -0.25 -11.16 3.11
N ALA A 71 0.46 -12.28 3.27
CA ALA A 71 0.98 -12.76 4.55
C ALA A 71 2.52 -12.85 4.54
N ASP A 72 3.19 -12.35 3.50
CA ASP A 72 4.65 -12.32 3.47
C ASP A 72 5.17 -11.23 4.43
N PRO A 73 5.96 -11.60 5.46
CA PRO A 73 6.53 -10.65 6.41
C PRO A 73 7.31 -9.52 5.73
N ALA A 74 8.05 -9.82 4.65
CA ALA A 74 8.85 -8.81 3.94
C ALA A 74 7.96 -7.76 3.26
N VAL A 75 6.84 -8.20 2.68
CA VAL A 75 5.86 -7.31 2.04
C VAL A 75 5.15 -6.45 3.07
N LEU A 76 4.66 -7.06 4.15
CA LEU A 76 4.01 -6.36 5.25
C LEU A 76 4.96 -5.32 5.89
N HIS A 77 6.22 -5.70 6.09
CA HIS A 77 7.24 -4.81 6.65
C HIS A 77 7.56 -3.63 5.72
N ALA A 78 7.77 -3.88 4.42
CA ALA A 78 8.00 -2.83 3.44
C ALA A 78 6.81 -1.84 3.37
N PHE A 79 5.58 -2.35 3.48
CA PHE A 79 4.38 -1.54 3.55
C PHE A 79 4.31 -0.69 4.82
N GLY A 80 4.67 -1.27 5.96
CA GLY A 80 4.77 -0.58 7.24
C GLY A 80 5.75 0.58 7.18
N ARG A 81 6.94 0.37 6.59
CA ARG A 81 7.96 1.41 6.38
C ARG A 81 7.43 2.53 5.50
N HIS A 82 6.91 2.20 4.31
CA HIS A 82 6.32 3.19 3.42
C HIS A 82 5.20 3.99 4.09
N SER A 83 4.41 3.36 4.98
CA SER A 83 3.36 4.05 5.73
C SER A 83 3.93 5.04 6.76
N LEU A 84 5.08 4.75 7.39
CA LEU A 84 5.77 5.73 8.23
C LEU A 84 6.29 6.92 7.42
N ASP A 85 6.92 6.64 6.28
CA ASP A 85 7.48 7.67 5.40
C ASP A 85 6.37 8.59 4.86
N ALA A 86 5.19 8.02 4.61
CA ALA A 86 3.98 8.75 4.22
C ALA A 86 3.25 9.46 5.39
N GLY A 87 3.80 9.45 6.60
CA GLY A 87 3.18 10.09 7.77
C GLY A 87 1.91 9.39 8.29
N ARG A 88 1.75 8.09 8.01
CA ARG A 88 0.61 7.24 8.40
C ARG A 88 1.02 6.21 9.47
N PRO A 89 1.36 6.65 10.71
CA PRO A 89 1.96 5.76 11.71
C PRO A 89 0.99 4.71 12.28
N ALA A 90 -0.33 4.98 12.30
CA ALA A 90 -1.33 3.97 12.67
C ALA A 90 -1.41 2.83 11.66
N GLU A 91 -1.35 3.16 10.36
CA GLU A 91 -1.31 2.17 9.29
C GLU A 91 0.00 1.37 9.36
N ALA A 92 1.12 2.06 9.59
CA ALA A 92 2.41 1.42 9.76
C ALA A 92 2.43 0.41 10.91
N LEU A 93 1.93 0.80 12.08
CA LEU A 93 1.82 -0.07 13.25
C LEU A 93 1.00 -1.33 12.92
N ALA A 94 -0.10 -1.17 12.18
CA ALA A 94 -0.94 -2.28 11.78
C ALA A 94 -0.18 -3.30 10.90
N PHE A 95 0.57 -2.80 9.92
CA PHE A 95 1.38 -3.62 9.03
C PHE A 95 2.56 -4.28 9.76
N PHE A 96 3.23 -3.58 10.67
CA PHE A 96 4.32 -4.18 11.47
C PHE A 96 3.79 -5.25 12.43
N ARG A 97 2.63 -5.06 13.05
CA ARG A 97 1.98 -6.11 13.85
C ARG A 97 1.59 -7.31 12.99
N ALA A 98 1.08 -7.08 11.78
CA ALA A 98 0.80 -8.16 10.84
C ALA A 98 2.09 -8.90 10.46
N ALA A 99 3.17 -8.21 10.15
CA ALA A 99 4.47 -8.83 9.86
C ALA A 99 4.97 -9.68 11.05
N LEU A 100 4.92 -9.13 12.27
CA LEU A 100 5.32 -9.83 13.50
C LEU A 100 4.42 -11.04 13.80
N SER A 101 3.14 -11.01 13.41
CA SER A 101 2.26 -12.19 13.54
C SER A 101 2.65 -13.35 12.62
N GLN A 102 3.31 -13.04 11.49
CA GLN A 102 3.76 -14.02 10.51
C GLN A 102 5.20 -14.50 10.79
N ALA A 103 6.05 -13.60 11.30
CA ALA A 103 7.41 -13.89 11.75
C ALA A 103 7.65 -13.32 13.16
N PRO A 104 7.25 -14.04 14.23
CA PRO A 104 7.40 -13.59 15.61
C PRO A 104 8.85 -13.34 16.05
N GLU A 105 9.82 -13.94 15.36
CA GLU A 105 11.25 -13.78 15.57
C GLU A 105 11.84 -12.51 14.92
N ASP A 106 11.06 -11.75 14.16
CA ASP A 106 11.51 -10.49 13.56
C ASP A 106 11.62 -9.38 14.61
N GLU A 107 12.78 -9.34 15.25
CA GLU A 107 13.16 -8.34 16.24
C GLU A 107 13.05 -6.90 15.70
N ALA A 108 13.27 -6.69 14.40
CA ALA A 108 13.18 -5.37 13.78
C ALA A 108 11.72 -4.93 13.62
N ALA A 109 10.79 -5.85 13.35
CA ALA A 109 9.36 -5.58 13.41
C ALA A 109 8.91 -5.33 14.85
N ALA A 110 9.38 -6.13 15.82
CA ALA A 110 9.05 -5.97 17.24
C ALA A 110 9.45 -4.59 17.79
N GLN A 111 10.68 -4.15 17.54
CA GLN A 111 11.15 -2.82 17.96
C GLN A 111 10.36 -1.67 17.31
N ARG A 112 9.94 -1.84 16.05
CA ARG A 112 9.11 -0.84 15.37
C ARG A 112 7.72 -0.76 15.98
N VAL A 113 7.11 -1.91 16.29
CA VAL A 113 5.82 -1.99 16.97
C VAL A 113 5.91 -1.31 18.34
N GLU A 114 6.88 -1.69 19.17
CA GLU A 114 7.07 -1.13 20.51
C GLU A 114 7.24 0.40 20.45
N ARG A 115 8.11 0.89 19.57
CA ARG A 115 8.35 2.33 19.39
C ARG A 115 7.08 3.06 18.97
N LEU A 116 6.34 2.50 18.03
CA LEU A 116 5.11 3.11 17.54
C LEU A 116 4.01 3.07 18.60
N GLU A 117 3.86 1.99 19.35
CA GLU A 117 2.88 1.90 20.45
C GLU A 117 3.18 2.88 21.58
N ALA A 118 4.46 3.05 21.92
CA ALA A 118 4.90 4.04 22.91
C ALA A 118 4.64 5.48 22.43
N THR A 119 4.65 5.72 21.12
CA THR A 119 4.48 7.06 20.52
C THR A 119 3.02 7.36 20.14
N LEU A 120 2.21 6.34 19.87
CA LEU A 120 0.82 6.43 19.38
C LEU A 120 -0.31 6.19 20.40
N PRO A 121 -0.24 6.46 21.71
CA PRO A 121 -1.33 6.22 22.67
C PRO A 121 -2.75 6.78 22.36
N LEU A 122 -3.00 7.36 21.18
CA LEU A 122 -4.28 7.91 20.73
C LEU A 122 -4.93 7.14 19.55
N LEU A 123 -4.27 6.13 18.96
CA LEU A 123 -4.79 5.40 17.79
C LEU A 123 -5.07 3.93 18.13
N THR A 124 -6.32 3.69 18.51
CA THR A 124 -6.90 2.40 18.94
C THR A 124 -6.49 1.20 18.08
N PRO A 125 -5.99 0.09 18.67
CA PRO A 125 -5.63 -1.18 17.98
C PRO A 125 -6.70 -1.70 17.01
N GLU A 126 -7.95 -1.41 17.31
CA GLU A 126 -9.13 -1.82 16.55
C GLU A 126 -9.17 -1.16 15.16
N LEU A 127 -8.73 0.10 15.06
CA LEU A 127 -8.65 0.82 13.79
C LEU A 127 -7.51 0.28 12.91
N ALA A 128 -6.35 0.00 13.51
CA ALA A 128 -5.19 -0.59 12.83
C ALA A 128 -5.55 -1.91 12.14
N GLY A 129 -6.16 -2.86 12.85
CA GLY A 129 -6.57 -4.13 12.27
C GLY A 129 -7.62 -3.99 11.15
N ARG A 130 -8.49 -2.99 11.22
CA ARG A 130 -9.46 -2.68 10.16
C ARG A 130 -8.78 -2.14 8.90
N LEU A 131 -7.76 -1.29 9.04
CA LEU A 131 -7.02 -0.72 7.91
C LEU A 131 -6.30 -1.79 7.09
N VAL A 132 -5.59 -2.72 7.75
CA VAL A 132 -4.91 -3.83 7.06
C VAL A 132 -5.90 -4.68 6.27
N ARG A 133 -7.04 -5.05 6.89
CA ARG A 133 -8.09 -5.81 6.20
C ARG A 133 -8.67 -5.05 5.00
N ALA A 134 -8.89 -3.75 5.13
CA ALA A 134 -9.35 -2.90 4.04
C ALA A 134 -8.37 -2.91 2.87
N ARG A 135 -7.08 -2.78 3.18
CA ARG A 135 -6.01 -2.69 2.18
C ARG A 135 -5.79 -4.02 1.47
N LEU A 136 -5.91 -5.14 2.21
CA LEU A 136 -5.93 -6.48 1.64
C LEU A 136 -7.14 -6.70 0.72
N ALA A 137 -8.33 -6.25 1.12
CA ALA A 137 -9.53 -6.34 0.29
C ALA A 137 -9.41 -5.51 -0.99
N LEU A 138 -8.89 -4.28 -0.89
CA LEU A 138 -8.60 -3.42 -2.05
C LEU A 138 -7.57 -4.07 -2.98
N ALA A 139 -6.49 -4.64 -2.43
CA ALA A 139 -5.46 -5.32 -3.21
C ALA A 139 -6.00 -6.56 -3.95
N ARG A 140 -7.00 -7.25 -3.38
CA ARG A 140 -7.68 -8.40 -4.01
C ARG A 140 -8.79 -8.00 -5.00
N GLY A 141 -9.10 -6.71 -5.12
CA GLY A 141 -10.22 -6.22 -5.94
C GLY A 141 -11.61 -6.45 -5.31
N GLU A 142 -11.66 -6.82 -4.03
CA GLU A 142 -12.89 -7.12 -3.27
C GLU A 142 -13.50 -5.85 -2.65
N ALA A 143 -13.57 -4.77 -3.42
CA ALA A 143 -13.96 -3.44 -2.92
C ALA A 143 -15.38 -3.39 -2.31
N GLU A 144 -16.30 -4.27 -2.72
CA GLU A 144 -17.65 -4.38 -2.12
C GLU A 144 -17.64 -4.92 -0.68
N ALA A 145 -16.64 -5.71 -0.28
CA ALA A 145 -16.50 -6.19 1.09
C ALA A 145 -15.84 -5.16 2.04
N ALA A 146 -15.25 -4.09 1.48
CA ALA A 146 -14.57 -3.03 2.23
C ALA A 146 -15.52 -1.90 2.68
N GLY A 147 -16.84 -2.04 2.49
CA GLY A 147 -17.84 -0.98 2.71
C GLY A 147 -17.75 -0.27 4.07
N ASP A 148 -17.38 -0.98 5.14
CA ASP A 148 -17.22 -0.41 6.49
C ASP A 148 -15.82 0.11 6.82
N SER A 149 -14.83 -0.16 5.97
CA SER A 149 -13.44 0.26 6.16
C SER A 149 -12.98 1.32 5.15
N ALA A 150 -13.63 1.39 3.98
CA ALA A 150 -13.52 2.49 3.02
C ALA A 150 -14.03 3.81 3.60
N GLY A 151 -15.06 3.78 4.46
CA GLY A 151 -15.55 4.97 5.18
C GLY A 151 -14.49 5.59 6.10
N LEU A 152 -13.62 4.77 6.69
CA LEU A 152 -12.52 5.23 7.55
C LEU A 152 -11.30 5.75 6.75
N LEU A 153 -11.15 5.31 5.51
CA LEU A 153 -10.16 5.86 4.57
C LEU A 153 -10.66 7.18 3.93
N ALA A 154 -11.98 7.33 3.73
CA ALA A 154 -12.60 8.54 3.20
C ALA A 154 -12.57 9.73 4.19
N GLU A 155 -12.52 9.46 5.50
CA GLU A 155 -12.43 10.48 6.57
C GLU A 155 -11.00 11.00 6.78
N GLN A 156 -10.01 10.48 6.05
CA GLN A 156 -8.61 10.93 6.16
C GLN A 156 -8.33 12.05 5.14
N PRO A 157 -8.04 13.29 5.59
CA PRO A 157 -7.99 14.48 4.74
C PRO A 157 -6.94 14.50 3.62
N TRP A 158 -6.03 13.52 3.58
CA TRP A 158 -4.93 13.46 2.59
C TRP A 158 -5.27 12.71 1.30
N LEU A 159 -6.40 12.00 1.19
CA LEU A 159 -6.86 11.40 -0.08
C LEU A 159 -7.56 12.39 -1.03
N ALA A 160 -7.80 13.63 -0.59
CA ALA A 160 -8.32 14.68 -1.49
C ALA A 160 -7.30 15.11 -2.56
N SER A 161 -6.00 14.85 -2.34
CA SER A 161 -4.92 15.34 -3.21
C SER A 161 -4.55 14.39 -4.35
N SER A 162 -5.03 13.14 -4.35
CA SER A 162 -4.58 12.11 -5.31
C SER A 162 -5.72 11.37 -6.02
N ARG A 163 -6.97 11.84 -5.95
CA ARG A 163 -8.03 11.30 -6.83
C ARG A 163 -7.87 11.87 -8.24
N PRO A 164 -7.66 11.07 -9.30
CA PRO A 164 -7.98 11.53 -10.63
C PRO A 164 -9.48 11.86 -10.66
N ALA A 165 -9.82 12.99 -11.28
CA ALA A 165 -11.20 13.44 -11.39
C ALA A 165 -12.06 12.35 -12.06
N MET A 166 -12.85 11.63 -11.25
CA MET A 166 -13.91 10.77 -11.76
C MET A 166 -14.96 11.67 -12.43
N PRO A 167 -15.43 11.38 -13.66
CA PRO A 167 -16.50 12.15 -14.26
C PRO A 167 -17.76 12.02 -13.39
N ARG A 168 -18.33 13.17 -13.06
CA ARG A 168 -19.53 13.29 -12.22
C ARG A 168 -20.70 12.66 -12.99
N VAL A 169 -21.09 11.44 -12.65
CA VAL A 169 -22.36 10.86 -13.12
C VAL A 169 -23.49 11.69 -12.49
N ALA A 170 -24.30 12.34 -13.33
CA ALA A 170 -25.43 13.15 -12.87
C ALA A 170 -26.46 12.26 -12.15
N PRO A 171 -27.05 12.72 -11.04
CA PRO A 171 -28.14 11.99 -10.40
C PRO A 171 -29.35 11.88 -11.34
N PRO A 172 -30.12 10.78 -11.30
CA PRO A 172 -31.34 10.65 -12.10
C PRO A 172 -32.35 11.77 -11.73
N PRO A 173 -33.13 12.29 -12.69
CA PRO A 173 -34.05 13.39 -12.44
C PRO A 173 -35.15 12.97 -11.46
N GLU A 174 -35.44 13.85 -10.49
CA GLU A 174 -36.49 13.65 -9.49
C GLU A 174 -37.88 13.48 -10.13
N PRO A 175 -38.74 12.58 -9.61
CA PRO A 175 -40.11 12.44 -10.10
C PRO A 175 -40.94 13.69 -9.78
N LYS A 176 -41.70 14.18 -10.76
CA LYS A 176 -42.55 15.38 -10.65
C LYS A 176 -43.59 15.21 -9.53
N PRO A 177 -43.88 16.26 -8.74
CA PRO A 177 -44.87 16.19 -7.68
C PRO A 177 -46.29 16.03 -8.25
N GLU A 178 -47.03 15.05 -7.72
CA GLU A 178 -48.45 14.86 -8.01
C GLU A 178 -49.28 16.03 -7.46
N PRO A 179 -50.29 16.53 -8.20
CA PRO A 179 -51.16 17.59 -7.71
C PRO A 179 -52.05 17.08 -6.58
N ARG A 180 -52.04 17.78 -5.43
CA ARG A 180 -52.97 17.52 -4.32
C ARG A 180 -54.41 17.75 -4.78
N PRO A 181 -55.36 16.89 -4.38
CA PRO A 181 -56.78 17.18 -4.56
C PRO A 181 -57.23 18.22 -3.52
N GLU A 182 -57.79 19.34 -3.99
CA GLU A 182 -58.58 20.24 -3.14
C GLU A 182 -60.07 19.86 -3.26
N PRO A 183 -60.85 19.96 -2.16
CA PRO A 183 -62.26 19.54 -2.12
C PRO A 183 -63.22 20.45 -2.88
#